data_AF-A0A7X7YXP7-F1
#
_entry.id   AF-A0A7X7YXP7-F1
#
_cell.length_a   1.000
_cell.length_b   1.000
_cell.length_c   1.000
_cell.angle_alpha   90.00
_cell.angle_beta   90.00
_cell.angle_gamma   90.00
#
_symmetry.space_group_name_H-M   'P 1'
#
loop_
_entity.id
_entity.type
_entity.pdbx_description
1 polymer ?
#
loop_
_entity_poly.entity_id
_entity_poly.type
_entity_poly.pdbx_seq_one_letter_code
_entity_poly.pdbx_strand_id
1 'polypeptide(L)' 'MKTIVYSCPYVPAEWIAAHGLLPRRLVPLPAEGASIAPRAEGLCPYARA' A
#
# COMPACT_ATOMS: atom_id res chain seq x y z
N MET A 1 -0.37 16.38 12.51
CA MET A 1 -0.37 14.91 12.66
C MET A 1 0.30 14.32 11.42
N LYS A 2 1.27 13.40 11.55
CA LYS A 2 1.98 12.81 10.40
C LYS A 2 1.29 11.53 9.95
N THR A 3 1.16 11.35 8.63
CA THR A 3 0.53 10.17 8.03
C THR A 3 1.58 9.15 7.61
N ILE A 4 1.37 7.89 7.93
CA ILE A 4 2.18 6.76 7.45
C ILE A 4 1.37 5.96 6.45
N VAL A 5 1.87 5.91 5.23
CA VAL A 5 1.29 5.11 4.15
C VAL A 5 1.97 3.74 4.15
N TYR A 6 1.18 2.68 4.09
CA TYR A 6 1.69 1.30 4.03
C TYR A 6 0.81 0.44 3.12
N SER A 7 1.43 -0.49 2.39
CA SER A 7 0.73 -1.44 1.51
C SER A 7 0.69 -2.85 2.10
N CYS A 8 1.75 -3.27 2.80
CA CYS A 8 1.89 -4.62 3.35
C CYS A 8 0.73 -4.96 4.32
N PRO A 9 0.00 -6.08 4.12
CA PRO A 9 -1.14 -6.45 4.96
C PRO A 9 -0.74 -6.89 6.38
N TYR A 10 0.55 -7.18 6.59
CA TYR A 10 1.08 -7.63 7.87
C TYR A 10 1.56 -6.50 8.78
N VAL A 11 1.51 -5.25 8.32
CA VAL A 11 1.81 -4.08 9.16
C VAL A 11 0.57 -3.74 9.99
N PRO A 12 0.62 -3.84 11.33
CA PRO A 12 -0.53 -3.54 12.18
C PRO A 12 -0.74 -2.02 12.28
N ALA A 13 -1.95 -1.56 11.98
CA ALA A 13 -2.28 -0.13 12.00
C ALA A 13 -2.21 0.46 13.41
N GLU A 14 -2.50 -0.36 14.41
CA GLU A 14 -2.46 -0.01 15.83
C GLU A 14 -1.06 0.36 16.31
N TRP A 15 -0.02 -0.25 15.74
CA TRP A 15 1.37 0.11 16.09
C TRP A 15 1.70 1.52 15.61
N ILE A 16 1.28 1.87 14.39
CA ILE A 16 1.42 3.23 13.85
C ILE A 16 0.65 4.23 14.73
N ALA A 17 -0.59 3.90 15.08
CA ALA A 17 -1.44 4.74 15.92
C ALA A 17 -0.88 4.95 17.33
N ALA A 18 -0.27 3.92 17.93
CA ALA A 18 0.38 3.98 19.24
C ALA A 18 1.51 5.02 19.32
N HIS A 19 2.10 5.38 18.18
CA HIS A 19 3.12 6.43 18.06
C HIS A 19 2.55 7.84 17.79
N GLY A 20 1.23 8.02 17.85
CA GLY A 20 0.59 9.31 17.55
C GLY A 20 0.60 9.69 16.06
N LEU A 21 0.77 8.69 15.19
CA LEU A 21 0.77 8.83 13.73
C LEU A 21 -0.58 8.38 13.16
N LEU A 22 -0.93 8.87 11.97
CA LEU A 22 -2.14 8.48 11.27
C LEU A 22 -1.84 7.33 10.28
N PRO A 23 -2.36 6.11 10.48
CA PRO A 23 -2.19 5.02 9.51
C PRO A 23 -3.07 5.23 8.27
N ARG A 24 -2.50 5.01 7.08
CA ARG A 24 -3.23 4.99 5.80
C ARG A 24 -2.81 3.79 4.96
N ARG A 25 -3.70 2.80 4.83
CA ARG A 25 -3.42 1.58 4.06
C ARG A 25 -3.72 1.77 2.57
N LEU A 26 -2.78 1.39 1.72
CA LEU A 26 -3.01 1.21 0.28
C LEU A 26 -3.36 -0.25 0.01
N VAL A 27 -4.51 -0.47 -0.61
CA VAL A 27 -4.93 -1.79 -1.09
C VAL A 27 -4.79 -1.77 -2.61
N PRO A 28 -3.90 -2.61 -3.19
CA PRO A 28 -3.80 -2.72 -4.63
C PRO A 28 -5.11 -3.29 -5.17
N LEU A 29 -5.87 -2.49 -5.91
CA LEU A 29 -7.01 -3.00 -6.67
C LEU A 29 -6.49 -3.67 -7.96
N PRO A 30 -7.13 -4.74 -8.45
CA PRO A 30 -6.90 -5.18 -9.81
C PRO A 30 -7.25 -4.01 -10.72
N ALA A 31 -6.25 -3.54 -11.47
CA ALA A 31 -6.46 -2.43 -12.36
C ALA A 31 -7.24 -2.91 -13.58
N GLU A 32 -8.55 -2.71 -13.57
CA GLU A 32 -9.34 -2.65 -14.80
C GLU A 32 -8.78 -1.47 -15.63
N GLY A 33 -7.87 -1.78 -16.56
CA GLY A 33 -7.38 -0.82 -17.55
C GLY A 33 -6.28 0.17 -17.13
N ALA A 34 -5.42 -0.13 -16.14
CA ALA A 34 -4.26 0.74 -15.90
C ALA A 34 -3.24 0.61 -17.05
N SER A 35 -3.18 1.69 -17.82
CA SER A 35 -2.21 2.01 -18.87
C SER A 35 -0.78 1.56 -18.54
N ILE A 36 -0.26 0.64 -19.35
CA ILE A 36 1.13 0.49 -19.82
C ILE A 36 2.18 1.17 -18.93
N ALA A 37 2.43 0.62 -17.73
CA ALA A 37 3.74 0.74 -17.11
C ALA A 37 4.62 -0.37 -17.72
N PRO A 38 5.74 -0.05 -18.37
CA PRO A 38 6.54 -1.08 -19.04
C PRO A 38 7.08 -2.04 -17.96
N ARG A 39 6.69 -3.32 -18.06
CA ARG A 39 7.19 -4.48 -17.28
C ARG A 39 6.74 -4.61 -15.82
N ALA A 40 5.44 -4.53 -15.55
CA ALA A 40 4.89 -4.93 -14.24
C ALA A 40 4.42 -6.40 -14.16
N GLU A 41 4.54 -7.16 -15.25
CA GLU A 41 4.21 -8.59 -15.29
C GLU A 41 5.11 -9.38 -14.33
N GLY A 42 4.49 -10.26 -13.53
CA GLY A 42 5.21 -11.07 -12.54
C GLY A 42 5.53 -10.38 -11.21
N LEU A 43 5.24 -9.08 -11.04
CA LEU A 43 5.39 -8.38 -9.76
C LEU A 43 4.18 -8.60 -8.83
N CYS A 44 4.47 -8.82 -7.55
CA CYS A 44 3.44 -8.89 -6.50
C CYS A 44 2.61 -7.59 -6.47
N PRO A 45 1.26 -7.65 -6.44
CA PRO A 45 0.40 -6.46 -6.41
C PRO A 45 0.72 -5.48 -5.27
N TYR A 46 1.14 -5.99 -4.11
CA TYR A 46 1.51 -5.18 -2.95
C TYR A 46 2.89 -4.49 -3.09
N ALA A 47 3.80 -5.08 -3.84
CA ALA A 47 5.11 -4.48 -4.16
C ALA A 47 4.99 -3.44 -5.29
N ARG A 48 3.93 -3.52 -6.10
CA ARG A 48 3.61 -2.58 -7.18
C ARG A 48 2.87 -1.32 -6.70
N ALA A 49 2.23 -1.39 -5.53
CA ALA A 49 1.33 -0.36 -5.00
C ALA A 49 2.04 0.83 -4.33
#